data_AF-A0A7Z6TD78-F1
#
_entry.id   AF-A0A7Z6TD78-F1
#
_cell.length_a   1.000
_cell.length_b   1.000
_cell.length_c   1.000
_cell.angle_alpha   90.00
_cell.angle_beta   90.00
_cell.angle_gamma   90.00
#
_symmetry.space_group_name_H-M   'P 1'
#
loop_
_entity.id
_entity.type
_entity.pdbx_description
1 polymer ?
#
loop_
_entity_poly.entity_id
_entity_poly.type
_entity_poly.pdbx_seq_one_letter_code
_entity_poly.pdbx_strand_id
1 'polypeptide(L)' 'MRHKTTQERPVELPVGFNAWLLDCAPAPGCATCRTEWRSLKTAEEAGDISRAANHATKIRDHASGSH' A
#
# COMPACT_ATOMS: atom_id res chain seq x y z
N MET A 1 30.73 6.64 -34.85
CA MET A 1 29.57 7.25 -34.17
C MET A 1 29.36 6.50 -32.86
N ARG A 2 29.36 7.16 -31.70
CA ARG A 2 29.11 6.53 -30.39
C ARG A 2 27.62 6.61 -30.10
N HIS A 3 26.93 5.48 -30.08
CA HIS A 3 25.53 5.42 -29.65
C HIS A 3 25.50 5.60 -28.12
N LYS A 4 24.97 6.73 -27.65
CA LYS A 4 24.58 6.91 -26.25
C LYS A 4 23.29 6.11 -26.02
N THR A 5 23.39 4.96 -25.38
CA THR A 5 22.25 4.31 -24.75
C THR A 5 21.89 5.09 -23.51
N THR A 6 20.85 5.92 -23.59
CA THR A 6 20.17 6.42 -22.39
C THR A 6 19.51 5.21 -21.72
N GLN A 7 20.16 4.63 -20.73
CA GLN A 7 19.55 3.62 -19.87
C GLN A 7 18.54 4.35 -18.97
N GLU A 8 17.25 4.16 -19.23
CA GLU A 8 16.22 4.53 -18.27
C GLU A 8 16.51 3.81 -16.95
N ARG A 9 16.47 4.55 -15.83
CA ARG A 9 16.71 3.97 -14.51
C ARG A 9 15.66 2.86 -14.27
N PRO A 10 16.07 1.67 -13.78
CA PRO A 10 15.13 0.63 -13.41
C PRO A 10 14.07 1.19 -12.45
N VAL A 11 12.80 0.86 -12.70
CA VAL A 11 11.71 1.19 -11.78
C VAL A 11 11.94 0.41 -10.49
N GLU A 12 12.14 1.11 -9.37
CA GLU A 12 12.23 0.48 -8.06
C GLU A 12 10.83 0.00 -7.64
N LEU A 13 10.59 -1.30 -7.80
CA LEU A 13 9.42 -1.92 -7.21
C LEU A 13 9.64 -2.02 -5.69
N PRO A 14 8.66 -1.65 -4.86
CA PRO A 14 8.76 -1.89 -3.43
C PRO A 14 8.84 -3.40 -3.21
N VAL A 15 10.05 -3.90 -2.97
CA VAL A 15 10.38 -5.32 -2.85
C VAL A 15 10.22 -5.77 -1.40
N GLY A 16 9.36 -6.77 -1.14
CA GLY A 16 9.29 -7.46 0.14
C GLY A 16 7.87 -7.78 0.61
N PHE A 17 7.77 -8.69 1.58
CA PHE A 17 6.49 -9.15 2.15
C PHE A 17 5.65 -8.00 2.72
N ASN A 18 6.29 -7.04 3.39
CA ASN A 18 5.60 -5.88 3.97
C ASN A 18 5.05 -4.94 2.88
N ALA A 19 5.79 -4.72 1.80
CA ALA A 19 5.31 -3.89 0.69
C ALA A 19 4.03 -4.48 0.07
N TRP A 20 4.04 -5.79 -0.19
CA TRP A 20 2.84 -6.50 -0.67
C TRP A 20 1.69 -6.48 0.35
N LEU A 21 2.01 -6.68 1.63
CA LEU A 21 1.02 -6.69 2.71
C LEU A 21 0.32 -5.33 2.89
N LEU A 22 1.04 -4.23 2.63
CA LEU A 22 0.56 -2.87 2.83
C LEU A 22 0.05 -2.20 1.55
N ASP A 23 0.25 -2.84 0.39
CA ASP A 23 -0.36 -2.42 -0.87
C ASP A 23 -1.89 -2.63 -0.81
N CYS A 24 -2.60 -1.56 -0.44
CA CYS A 24 -4.03 -1.56 -0.22
C CYS A 24 -4.63 -0.18 -0.56
N ALA A 25 -5.80 -0.18 -1.19
CA ALA A 25 -6.53 1.02 -1.58
C ALA A 25 -7.97 0.97 -1.03
N PRO A 26 -8.56 2.12 -0.65
CA PRO A 26 -9.90 2.15 -0.14
C PRO A 26 -10.93 1.90 -1.25
N ALA A 27 -12.02 1.21 -0.93
CA ALA A 27 -13.14 1.06 -1.85
C ALA A 27 -13.72 2.44 -2.25
N PRO A 28 -14.04 2.67 -3.53
CA PRO A 28 -14.62 3.93 -3.99
C PRO A 28 -15.89 4.28 -3.20
N GLY A 29 -16.01 5.53 -2.76
CA GLY A 29 -17.18 6.00 -2.01
C GLY A 29 -17.26 5.53 -0.54
N CYS A 30 -16.52 4.50 -0.11
CA CYS A 30 -16.61 3.99 1.25
C CYS A 30 -15.87 4.86 2.28
N ALA A 31 -16.60 5.42 3.25
CA ALA A 31 -16.02 6.23 4.33
C ALA A 31 -15.13 5.40 5.27
N THR A 32 -15.55 4.20 5.62
CA THR A 32 -14.79 3.28 6.50
C THR A 32 -13.43 2.95 5.89
N CYS A 33 -13.40 2.49 4.63
CA CYS A 33 -12.14 2.17 3.96
C CYS A 33 -11.23 3.40 3.86
N ARG A 34 -11.77 4.60 3.60
CA ARG A 34 -10.96 5.84 3.56
C ARG A 34 -10.33 6.17 4.91
N THR A 35 -11.05 5.99 6.00
CA THR A 35 -10.53 6.23 7.35
C THR A 35 -9.42 5.24 7.69
N GLU A 36 -9.65 3.95 7.47
CA GLU A 36 -8.65 2.91 7.71
C GLU A 36 -7.40 3.10 6.82
N TRP A 37 -7.58 3.53 5.58
CA TRP A 37 -6.45 3.83 4.68
C TRP A 37 -5.58 4.98 5.18
N ARG A 38 -6.18 6.03 5.75
CA ARG A 38 -5.39 7.12 6.38
C ARG A 38 -4.59 6.60 7.57
N SER A 39 -5.22 5.79 8.43
CA SER A 39 -4.55 5.19 9.59
C SER A 39 -3.41 4.25 9.16
N LEU A 40 -3.60 3.50 8.08
CA LEU A 40 -2.56 2.68 7.45
C LEU A 40 -1.36 3.55 7.05
N LYS A 41 -1.58 4.68 6.36
CA LYS A 41 -0.50 5.57 5.92
C LYS A 41 0.23 6.22 7.09
N THR A 42 -0.49 6.64 8.13
CA THR A 42 0.14 7.14 9.37
C THR A 42 0.98 6.06 10.06
N ALA A 43 0.52 4.80 10.10
CA ALA A 43 1.28 3.70 10.69
C ALA A 43 2.53 3.32 9.85
N GLU A 44 2.42 3.35 8.52
CA GLU A 44 3.56 3.18 7.60
C GLU A 44 4.63 4.25 7.85
N GLU A 45 4.24 5.52 7.92
CA GLU A 45 5.15 6.65 8.17
C GLU A 45 5.84 6.54 9.55
N ALA A 46 5.14 5.99 10.55
CA ALA A 46 5.68 5.74 11.88
C ALA A 46 6.57 4.47 11.95
N GLY A 47 6.65 3.67 10.88
CA GLY A 47 7.35 2.39 10.88
C GLY A 47 6.64 1.28 11.67
N ASP A 48 5.38 1.48 12.08
CA ASP A 48 4.57 0.50 12.80
C ASP A 48 3.89 -0.45 11.81
N ILE A 49 4.67 -1.41 11.32
CA ILE A 49 4.23 -2.38 10.30
C ILE A 49 3.07 -3.24 10.80
N SER A 50 3.03 -3.58 12.09
CA SER A 50 1.94 -4.38 12.66
C SER A 50 0.61 -3.64 12.63
N ARG A 51 0.60 -2.35 13.00
CA ARG A 51 -0.62 -1.52 12.88
C ARG A 51 -1.00 -1.27 11.43
N ALA A 52 -0.02 -0.98 10.57
CA ALA A 52 -0.28 -0.79 9.14
C ALA A 52 -0.94 -2.03 8.51
N ALA A 53 -0.43 -3.22 8.84
CA ALA A 53 -0.99 -4.49 8.38
C ALA A 53 -2.42 -4.71 8.87
N ASN A 54 -2.71 -4.39 10.14
CA ASN A 54 -4.07 -4.48 10.69
C ASN A 54 -5.05 -3.58 9.93
N HIS A 55 -4.67 -2.33 9.66
CA HIS A 55 -5.50 -1.42 8.86
C HIS A 55 -5.70 -1.92 7.43
N ALA A 56 -4.65 -2.49 6.81
CA ALA A 56 -4.75 -3.09 5.47
C ALA A 56 -5.73 -4.28 5.45
N THR A 57 -5.69 -5.15 6.46
CA THR A 57 -6.63 -6.27 6.61
C THR A 57 -8.07 -5.77 6.76
N LYS A 58 -8.33 -4.78 7.63
CA LYS A 58 -9.68 -4.20 7.79
C LYS A 58 -10.25 -3.64 6.50
N ILE A 59 -9.41 -3.02 5.66
CA ILE A 59 -9.86 -2.51 4.35
C ILE A 59 -10.23 -3.68 3.43
N ARG A 60 -9.40 -4.74 3.38
CA ARG A 60 -9.65 -5.92 2.55
C ARG A 60 -10.92 -6.65 2.97
N ASP A 61 -11.09 -6.91 4.26
CA ASP A 61 -12.26 -7.62 4.82
C ASP A 61 -13.56 -6.83 4.58
N HIS A 62 -13.51 -5.51 4.78
CA HIS A 62 -14.67 -4.65 4.51
C HIS A 62 -14.99 -4.60 3.01
N ALA A 63 -13.97 -4.57 2.14
CA ALA A 63 -14.17 -4.55 0.69
C ALA A 63 -14.70 -5.88 0.15
N SER A 64 -14.36 -7.02 0.76
CA SER A 64 -14.89 -8.34 0.40
C SER A 64 -16.30 -8.59 0.95
N GLY A 65 -16.85 -7.70 1.78
CA GLY A 65 -18.12 -7.91 2.47
C GLY A 65 -18.05 -9.03 3.51
N SER A 66 -16.84 -9.38 3.95
CA SER A 66 -16.62 -10.32 5.04
C SER A 66 -16.96 -9.60 6.34
N HIS A 67 -18.16 -9.86 6.85
CA HIS A 67 -18.67 -9.36 8.12
C HIS A 67 -18.66 -10.45 9.19
#